data_AF-A0A351XF27-F1
#
_entry.id   AF-A0A351XF27-F1
#
_cell.length_a   1.000
_cell.length_b   1.000
_cell.length_c   1.000
_cell.angle_alpha   90.00
_cell.angle_beta   90.00
_cell.angle_gamma   90.00
#
_symmetry.space_group_name_H-M   'P 1'
#
loop_
_entity.id
_entity.type
_entity.pdbx_description
1 polymer ?
#
loop_
_entity_poly.entity_id
_entity_poly.type
_entity_poly.pdbx_seq_one_letter_code
_entity_poly.pdbx_strand_id
1 'polypeptide(L)'
;MARDDSFDGAWLVAEYVHDPDGTFVGVLRQRRVVEVVDEGRLRVIQTCDPAPELAGHPMAAFAGEWAFDLEVAGQHRHYLGPDVIGLGTQWQPGAMTGSGVWPRFGHEFTSYGVLVAPDRQLTGGFFSVAGRSVADIVGVAVPESVGIEPTLDLDAPQVRLDDSWMLTRTVGPLSVAVDRPSPLIERRLLTMHDPVGGVLLAIEQQTTFGHEQTVVSSIQVTRPAS
;
A
#
# COMPACT_ATOMS: atom_id res chain seq x y z
N MET A 1 -18.90 -20.28 4.07
CA MET A 1 -19.13 -19.19 3.09
C MET A 1 -17.76 -18.66 2.73
N ALA A 2 -17.38 -18.72 1.45
CA ALA A 2 -16.18 -18.04 0.98
C ALA A 2 -16.37 -16.54 1.20
N ARG A 3 -15.39 -15.86 1.79
CA ARG A 3 -15.41 -14.41 1.93
C ARG A 3 -15.04 -13.81 0.57
N ASP A 4 -16.06 -13.45 -0.21
CA ASP A 4 -15.93 -12.86 -1.56
C ASP A 4 -15.25 -11.47 -1.58
N ASP A 5 -14.73 -11.00 -0.44
CA ASP A 5 -14.20 -9.66 -0.20
C ASP A 5 -12.88 -9.65 0.59
N SER A 6 -12.22 -10.80 0.71
CA SER A 6 -11.03 -10.94 1.56
C SER A 6 -9.73 -10.76 0.79
N PHE A 7 -8.78 -10.02 1.38
CA PHE A 7 -7.36 -10.02 0.98
C PHE A 7 -6.67 -11.37 1.24
N ASP A 8 -7.44 -12.44 1.48
CA ASP A 8 -6.96 -13.73 1.91
C ASP A 8 -6.52 -14.56 0.70
N GLY A 9 -5.79 -15.66 0.93
CA GLY A 9 -5.31 -16.56 -0.12
C GLY A 9 -3.91 -16.22 -0.63
N ALA A 10 -3.53 -16.88 -1.73
CA ALA A 10 -2.22 -16.72 -2.37
C ALA A 10 -2.30 -15.76 -3.55
N TRP A 11 -1.41 -14.78 -3.56
CA TRP A 11 -1.36 -13.68 -4.51
C TRP A 11 0.04 -13.57 -5.11
N LEU A 12 0.12 -13.37 -6.42
CA LEU A 12 1.31 -12.83 -7.07
C LEU A 12 1.18 -11.32 -7.07
N VAL A 13 2.22 -10.61 -6.68
CA VAL A 13 2.24 -9.13 -6.65
C VAL A 13 3.49 -8.63 -7.34
N ALA A 14 3.33 -7.58 -8.13
CA ALA A 14 4.43 -6.79 -8.66
C ALA A 14 4.32 -5.36 -8.11
N GLU A 15 5.34 -4.91 -7.38
CA GLU A 15 5.44 -3.56 -6.81
C GLU A 15 6.53 -2.78 -7.54
N TYR A 16 6.14 -1.70 -8.20
CA TYR A 16 6.99 -0.78 -8.94
C TYR A 16 7.50 0.28 -7.97
N VAL A 17 8.81 0.27 -7.78
CA VAL A 17 9.53 1.09 -6.82
C VAL A 17 9.97 2.38 -7.50
N HIS A 18 9.73 3.49 -6.82
CA HIS A 18 10.12 4.83 -7.24
C HIS A 18 10.92 5.50 -6.13
N ASP A 19 11.91 6.29 -6.52
CA ASP A 19 12.64 7.18 -5.62
C ASP A 19 11.72 8.31 -5.12
N PRO A 20 12.08 9.01 -4.03
CA PRO A 20 11.34 10.16 -3.53
C PRO A 20 11.25 11.34 -4.51
N ASP A 21 11.97 11.34 -5.64
CA ASP A 21 11.82 12.30 -6.74
C ASP A 21 10.80 11.85 -7.82
N GLY A 22 10.28 10.63 -7.72
CA GLY A 22 9.30 10.03 -8.62
C GLY A 22 9.93 9.20 -9.72
N THR A 23 11.26 9.09 -9.75
CA THR A 23 11.99 8.26 -10.72
C THR A 23 11.71 6.79 -10.46
N PHE A 24 11.25 6.06 -11.48
CA PHE A 24 11.13 4.61 -11.42
C PHE A 24 12.53 3.96 -11.33
N VAL A 25 12.72 3.05 -10.38
CA VAL A 25 14.03 2.42 -10.10
C VAL A 25 14.04 0.90 -10.23
N GLY A 26 12.87 0.24 -10.22
CA GLY A 26 12.81 -1.20 -10.41
C GLY A 26 11.51 -1.82 -9.91
N VAL A 27 11.42 -3.14 -10.02
CA VAL A 27 10.24 -3.92 -9.60
C VAL A 27 10.62 -4.87 -8.47
N LEU A 28 9.83 -4.88 -7.41
CA LEU A 28 9.85 -5.90 -6.37
C LEU A 28 8.71 -6.88 -6.64
N ARG A 29 9.07 -8.12 -6.99
CA ARG A 29 8.10 -9.19 -7.15
C ARG A 29 7.89 -9.86 -5.82
N GLN A 30 6.66 -10.24 -5.51
CA GLN A 30 6.41 -11.06 -4.33
C GLN A 30 5.33 -12.10 -4.60
N ARG A 31 5.47 -13.22 -3.90
CA ARG A 31 4.38 -14.13 -3.62
C ARG A 31 3.90 -13.84 -2.21
N ARG A 32 2.62 -13.48 -2.05
CA ARG A 32 2.01 -13.21 -0.75
C ARG A 32 0.92 -14.22 -0.46
N VAL A 33 1.04 -14.92 0.68
CA VAL A 33 0.01 -15.82 1.19
C VAL A 33 -0.59 -15.22 2.45
N VAL A 34 -1.91 -15.17 2.51
CA VAL A 34 -2.67 -14.74 3.67
C VAL A 34 -3.58 -15.89 4.10
N GLU A 35 -3.30 -16.49 5.24
CA GLU A 35 -4.01 -17.67 5.73
C GLU A 35 -4.68 -17.40 7.08
N VAL A 36 -5.80 -18.07 7.33
CA VAL A 36 -6.47 -18.02 8.63
C VAL A 36 -5.77 -19.02 9.56
N VAL A 37 -5.25 -18.53 10.68
CA VAL A 37 -4.57 -19.36 11.69
C VAL A 37 -5.54 -19.78 12.80
N ASP A 38 -6.39 -18.84 13.23
CA ASP A 38 -7.40 -19.04 14.26
C ASP A 38 -8.52 -17.98 14.10
N GLU A 39 -9.55 -18.04 14.93
CA GLU A 39 -10.59 -17.01 14.98
C GLU A 39 -9.98 -15.62 15.23
N GLY A 40 -10.19 -14.72 14.28
CA GLY A 40 -9.63 -13.36 14.36
C GLY A 40 -8.12 -13.26 14.16
N ARG A 41 -7.43 -14.34 13.77
CA ARG A 41 -6.00 -14.30 13.44
C ARG A 41 -5.70 -14.77 12.03
N LEU A 42 -4.94 -13.95 11.31
CA LEU A 42 -4.38 -14.28 10.01
C LEU A 42 -2.86 -14.38 10.11
N ARG A 43 -2.24 -15.13 9.22
CA ARG A 43 -0.81 -15.10 8.97
C ARG A 43 -0.55 -14.63 7.56
N VAL A 44 0.39 -13.70 7.42
CA VAL A 44 0.88 -13.21 6.15
C VAL A 44 2.29 -13.75 5.96
N ILE A 45 2.53 -14.37 4.81
CA ILE A 45 3.85 -14.84 4.37
C ILE A 45 4.14 -14.13 3.06
N GLN A 46 5.26 -13.41 2.99
CA GLN A 46 5.71 -12.71 1.79
C GLN A 46 7.06 -13.28 1.37
N THR A 47 7.13 -13.86 0.18
CA THR A 47 8.38 -14.22 -0.48
C THR A 47 8.66 -13.16 -1.53
N CYS A 48 9.68 -12.35 -1.30
CA CYS A 48 10.01 -11.17 -2.10
C CYS A 48 11.31 -11.39 -2.89
N ASP A 49 11.28 -10.98 -4.15
CA ASP A 49 12.36 -11.04 -5.13
C ASP A 49 12.53 -9.65 -5.78
N PRO A 50 13.32 -8.76 -5.16
CA PRO A 50 13.67 -7.48 -5.74
C PRO A 50 14.49 -7.67 -7.02
N ALA A 51 14.15 -6.96 -8.09
CA ALA A 51 14.91 -7.02 -9.34
C ALA A 51 16.36 -6.53 -9.14
N PRO A 52 17.33 -6.98 -9.96
CA PRO A 52 18.75 -6.65 -9.80
C PRO A 52 19.06 -5.15 -9.75
N GLU A 53 18.26 -4.32 -10.41
CA GLU A 53 18.36 -2.85 -10.41
C GLU A 53 18.24 -2.26 -8.99
N LEU A 54 17.53 -2.96 -8.11
CA LEU A 54 17.34 -2.54 -6.71
C LEU A 54 18.51 -2.90 -5.80
N ALA A 55 19.56 -3.61 -6.24
CA ALA A 55 20.60 -4.15 -5.36
C ALA A 55 21.31 -3.12 -4.45
N GLY A 56 21.38 -1.85 -4.86
CA GLY A 56 21.91 -0.73 -4.06
C GLY A 56 20.86 0.15 -3.38
N HIS A 57 19.57 -0.14 -3.61
CA HIS A 57 18.44 0.63 -3.14
C HIS A 57 17.93 0.10 -1.77
N PRO A 58 17.39 0.95 -0.87
CA PRO A 58 16.87 0.50 0.43
C PRO A 58 15.86 -0.65 0.34
N MET A 59 15.04 -0.67 -0.72
CA MET A 59 14.06 -1.74 -0.96
C MET A 59 14.67 -3.11 -1.26
N ALA A 60 15.99 -3.23 -1.52
CA ALA A 60 16.67 -4.53 -1.59
C ALA A 60 16.57 -5.33 -0.29
N ALA A 61 16.41 -4.65 0.85
CA ALA A 61 16.32 -5.27 2.17
C ALA A 61 15.13 -6.24 2.30
N PHE A 62 14.13 -6.12 1.42
CA PHE A 62 12.99 -7.02 1.37
C PHE A 62 13.30 -8.36 0.71
N ALA A 63 14.48 -8.61 0.15
CA ALA A 63 14.79 -9.90 -0.46
C ALA A 63 14.65 -11.07 0.54
N GLY A 64 13.94 -12.12 0.13
CA GLY A 64 13.74 -13.33 0.93
C GLY A 64 12.31 -13.50 1.44
N GLU A 65 12.16 -14.22 2.54
CA GLU A 65 10.86 -14.57 3.11
C GLU A 65 10.61 -13.84 4.44
N TRP A 66 9.41 -13.31 4.59
CA TRP A 66 8.94 -12.60 5.79
C TRP A 66 7.60 -13.16 6.24
N ALA A 67 7.43 -13.35 7.54
CA ALA A 67 6.20 -13.89 8.10
C ALA A 67 5.78 -13.12 9.34
N PHE A 68 4.52 -12.73 9.37
CA PHE A 68 3.93 -12.02 10.52
C PHE A 68 2.44 -12.33 10.64
N ASP A 69 1.92 -12.19 11.85
CA ASP A 69 0.52 -12.43 12.13
C ASP A 69 -0.25 -11.12 12.11
N LEU A 70 -1.54 -11.20 11.78
CA LEU A 70 -2.50 -10.12 11.91
C LEU A 70 -3.55 -10.52 12.94
N GLU A 71 -3.79 -9.66 13.91
CA GLU A 71 -4.99 -9.75 14.77
C GLU A 71 -6.09 -8.86 14.23
N VAL A 72 -7.23 -9.46 13.89
CA VAL A 72 -8.40 -8.78 13.35
C VAL A 72 -9.30 -8.35 14.51
N ALA A 73 -9.37 -7.04 14.74
CA ALA A 73 -10.17 -6.42 15.79
C ALA A 73 -11.18 -5.43 15.16
N GLY A 74 -12.36 -5.93 14.80
CA GLY A 74 -13.37 -5.15 14.08
C GLY A 74 -12.83 -4.71 12.70
N GLN A 75 -12.74 -3.41 12.48
CA GLN A 75 -12.17 -2.84 11.25
C GLN A 75 -10.64 -2.78 11.24
N HIS A 76 -9.99 -3.14 12.34
CA HIS A 76 -8.55 -3.02 12.51
C HIS A 76 -7.84 -4.36 12.32
N ARG A 77 -6.63 -4.31 11.78
CA ARG A 77 -5.70 -5.45 11.68
C ARG A 77 -4.38 -5.06 12.33
N HIS A 78 -4.08 -5.59 13.50
CA HIS A 78 -2.82 -5.32 14.18
C HIS A 78 -1.73 -6.22 13.61
N TYR A 79 -0.66 -5.63 13.11
CA TYR A 79 0.49 -6.38 12.61
C TYR A 79 1.34 -6.79 13.80
N LEU A 80 1.53 -8.08 13.96
CA LEU A 80 2.18 -8.71 15.09
C LEU A 80 3.32 -9.57 14.58
N GLY A 81 4.54 -9.17 14.90
CA GLY A 81 5.71 -9.98 14.60
C GLY A 81 7.02 -9.21 14.72
N PRO A 82 8.15 -9.92 14.72
CA PRO A 82 9.47 -9.31 14.66
C PRO A 82 9.73 -8.65 13.29
N ASP A 83 9.00 -9.08 12.25
CA ASP A 83 9.18 -8.61 10.88
C ASP A 83 8.38 -7.33 10.63
N VAL A 84 7.16 -7.25 11.16
CA VAL A 84 6.27 -6.09 11.00
C VAL A 84 5.50 -5.81 12.28
N ILE A 85 5.49 -4.55 12.69
CA ILE A 85 4.65 -4.03 13.77
C ILE A 85 3.89 -2.83 13.24
N GLY A 86 2.57 -2.80 13.45
CA GLY A 86 1.75 -1.76 12.84
C GLY A 86 0.26 -1.96 13.00
N LEU A 87 -0.49 -1.14 12.28
CA LEU A 87 -1.94 -1.12 12.27
C LEU A 87 -2.48 -0.98 10.84
N GLY A 88 -3.46 -1.81 10.52
CA GLY A 88 -4.27 -1.74 9.32
C GLY A 88 -5.66 -1.27 9.70
N THR A 89 -6.22 -0.37 8.91
CA THR A 89 -7.61 0.06 9.04
C THR A 89 -8.32 -0.27 7.74
N GLN A 90 -9.29 -1.17 7.84
CA GLN A 90 -10.24 -1.44 6.78
C GLN A 90 -11.31 -0.35 6.80
N TRP A 91 -11.45 0.36 5.69
CA TRP A 91 -12.40 1.48 5.59
C TRP A 91 -13.75 1.05 5.05
N GLN A 92 -13.73 0.00 4.24
CA GLN A 92 -14.86 -0.71 3.66
C GLN A 92 -14.38 -2.09 3.19
N PRO A 93 -15.28 -3.03 2.89
CA PRO A 93 -14.91 -4.28 2.22
C PRO A 93 -13.98 -4.04 1.03
N GLY A 94 -12.86 -4.78 0.97
CA GLY A 94 -11.87 -4.66 -0.09
C GLY A 94 -11.04 -3.36 -0.13
N ALA A 95 -11.13 -2.43 0.83
CA ALA A 95 -10.25 -1.26 0.87
C ALA A 95 -9.67 -1.02 2.26
N MET A 96 -8.34 -0.94 2.33
CA MET A 96 -7.63 -0.77 3.59
C MET A 96 -6.41 0.14 3.43
N THR A 97 -6.03 0.78 4.54
CA THR A 97 -4.74 1.44 4.70
C THR A 97 -3.95 0.78 5.82
N GLY A 98 -2.63 0.80 5.74
CA GLY A 98 -1.73 0.33 6.79
C GLY A 98 -0.72 1.38 7.17
N SER A 99 -0.20 1.27 8.39
CA SER A 99 1.01 1.97 8.80
C SER A 99 1.76 1.15 9.83
N GLY A 100 3.07 1.34 9.91
CA GLY A 100 3.89 0.61 10.85
C GLY A 100 5.37 0.74 10.57
N VAL A 101 6.11 -0.23 11.08
CA VAL A 101 7.55 -0.34 10.93
C VAL A 101 7.90 -1.79 10.62
N TRP A 102 8.90 -1.95 9.77
CA TRP A 102 9.65 -3.18 9.59
C TRP A 102 10.92 -3.12 10.44
N PRO A 103 10.93 -3.70 11.65
CA PRO A 103 12.01 -3.47 12.62
C PRO A 103 13.37 -3.98 12.13
N ARG A 104 13.38 -5.09 11.36
CA ARG A 104 14.61 -5.72 10.88
C ARG A 104 15.50 -4.81 10.03
N PHE A 105 14.90 -3.90 9.27
CA PHE A 105 15.62 -2.95 8.42
C PHE A 105 15.30 -1.49 8.76
N GLY A 106 14.53 -1.23 9.82
CA GLY A 106 14.25 0.11 10.34
C GLY A 106 13.45 1.00 9.38
N HIS A 107 12.65 0.40 8.49
CA HIS A 107 11.81 1.16 7.58
C HIS A 107 10.42 1.36 8.18
N GLU A 108 10.02 2.60 8.30
CA GLU A 108 8.64 3.00 8.54
C GLU A 108 7.86 2.86 7.23
N PHE A 109 6.58 2.54 7.31
CA PHE A 109 5.72 2.50 6.14
C PHE A 109 4.35 3.09 6.42
N THR A 110 3.75 3.63 5.36
CA THR A 110 2.31 3.77 5.21
C THR A 110 1.90 3.10 3.91
N SER A 111 0.77 2.41 3.88
CA SER A 111 0.39 1.56 2.76
C SER A 111 -1.11 1.60 2.50
N TYR A 112 -1.50 1.10 1.34
CA TYR A 112 -2.89 0.90 0.96
C TYR A 112 -3.05 -0.39 0.14
N GLY A 113 -4.27 -0.90 0.17
CA GLY A 113 -4.71 -2.03 -0.63
C GLY A 113 -6.18 -1.85 -1.01
N VAL A 114 -6.48 -2.01 -2.29
CA VAL A 114 -7.83 -1.89 -2.83
C VAL A 114 -8.10 -3.05 -3.79
N LEU A 115 -9.11 -3.85 -3.50
CA LEU A 115 -9.68 -4.82 -4.43
C LEU A 115 -10.49 -4.07 -5.48
N VAL A 116 -9.94 -3.98 -6.69
CA VAL A 116 -10.61 -3.34 -7.82
C VAL A 116 -11.49 -4.34 -8.57
N ALA A 117 -11.20 -5.64 -8.43
CA ALA A 117 -12.04 -6.78 -8.78
C ALA A 117 -11.77 -7.93 -7.78
N PRO A 118 -12.60 -8.99 -7.71
CA PRO A 118 -12.38 -10.11 -6.78
C PRO A 118 -11.02 -10.81 -6.94
N ASP A 119 -10.47 -10.80 -8.15
CA ASP A 119 -9.20 -11.38 -8.55
C ASP A 119 -8.14 -10.30 -8.85
N ARG A 120 -8.35 -9.07 -8.35
CA ARG A 120 -7.47 -7.96 -8.69
C ARG A 120 -7.35 -6.94 -7.56
N GLN A 121 -6.13 -6.78 -7.08
CA GLN A 121 -5.79 -5.77 -6.08
C GLN A 121 -4.84 -4.73 -6.66
N LEU A 122 -5.07 -3.47 -6.33
CA LEU A 122 -4.06 -2.43 -6.36
C LEU A 122 -3.51 -2.22 -4.96
N THR A 123 -2.21 -2.09 -4.84
CA THR A 123 -1.51 -1.90 -3.56
C THR A 123 -0.45 -0.84 -3.71
N GLY A 124 0.03 -0.31 -2.60
CA GLY A 124 1.21 0.53 -2.62
C GLY A 124 1.51 1.05 -1.25
N GLY A 125 2.49 1.94 -1.18
CA GLY A 125 2.96 2.47 0.06
C GLY A 125 4.14 3.40 -0.08
N PHE A 126 4.44 4.06 1.03
CA PHE A 126 5.49 5.03 1.18
C PHE A 126 6.37 4.54 2.31
N PHE A 127 7.67 4.45 2.05
CA PHE A 127 8.66 3.99 3.00
C PHE A 127 9.57 5.13 3.42
N SER A 128 9.89 5.17 4.71
CA SER A 128 10.84 6.13 5.26
C SER A 128 11.81 5.49 6.24
N VAL A 129 12.95 6.14 6.43
CA VAL A 129 13.92 5.80 7.47
C VAL A 129 14.16 7.05 8.31
N ALA A 130 13.76 6.98 9.59
CA ALA A 130 13.80 8.11 10.52
C ALA A 130 13.10 9.36 9.93
N GLY A 131 11.89 9.17 9.37
CA GLY A 131 11.08 10.23 8.78
C GLY A 131 11.55 10.77 7.43
N ARG A 132 12.65 10.27 6.86
CA ARG A 132 13.08 10.62 5.50
C ARG A 132 12.54 9.60 4.50
N SER A 133 11.80 10.05 3.49
CA SER A 133 11.31 9.18 2.42
C SER A 133 12.48 8.48 1.72
N VAL A 134 12.32 7.20 1.45
CA VAL A 134 13.31 6.36 0.76
C VAL A 134 12.74 5.65 -0.45
N ALA A 135 11.43 5.41 -0.49
CA ALA A 135 10.78 4.76 -1.62
C ALA A 135 9.28 4.99 -1.61
N ASP A 136 8.71 5.18 -2.79
CA ASP A 136 7.29 5.06 -3.05
C ASP A 136 7.08 3.79 -3.87
N ILE A 137 6.14 2.94 -3.46
CA ILE A 137 5.77 1.75 -4.23
C ILE A 137 4.34 1.87 -4.69
N VAL A 138 4.11 1.36 -5.89
CA VAL A 138 2.77 1.02 -6.31
C VAL A 138 2.79 -0.33 -6.98
N GLY A 139 1.81 -1.16 -6.69
CA GLY A 139 1.76 -2.50 -7.18
C GLY A 139 0.38 -2.98 -7.52
N VAL A 140 0.39 -4.14 -8.14
CA VAL A 140 -0.80 -4.87 -8.54
C VAL A 140 -0.65 -6.31 -8.07
N ALA A 141 -1.73 -6.88 -7.57
CA ALA A 141 -1.80 -8.29 -7.23
C ALA A 141 -2.93 -8.99 -7.99
N VAL A 142 -2.67 -10.24 -8.34
CA VAL A 142 -3.66 -11.21 -8.85
C VAL A 142 -3.55 -12.50 -8.04
N PRO A 143 -4.63 -13.29 -7.92
CA PRO A 143 -4.56 -14.62 -7.34
C PRO A 143 -3.49 -15.46 -8.04
N GLU A 144 -2.71 -16.21 -7.27
CA GLU A 144 -1.68 -17.11 -7.80
C GLU A 144 -2.25 -18.13 -8.79
N SER A 145 -3.52 -18.52 -8.64
CA SER A 145 -4.23 -19.42 -9.54
C SER A 145 -4.36 -18.88 -10.97
N VAL A 146 -4.25 -17.57 -11.19
CA VAL A 146 -4.22 -16.98 -12.53
C VAL A 146 -2.94 -17.38 -13.28
N GLY A 147 -1.85 -17.63 -12.56
CA GLY A 147 -0.58 -18.13 -13.12
C GLY A 147 0.17 -17.14 -14.01
N ILE A 148 -0.27 -15.89 -14.07
CA ILE A 148 0.33 -14.82 -14.87
C ILE A 148 0.81 -13.73 -13.91
N GLU A 149 2.05 -13.28 -14.11
CA GLU A 149 2.60 -12.16 -13.35
C GLU A 149 1.78 -10.89 -13.64
N PRO A 150 1.31 -10.17 -12.61
CA PRO A 150 0.50 -8.99 -12.83
C PRO A 150 1.37 -7.81 -13.26
N THR A 151 0.90 -7.03 -14.22
CA THR A 151 1.60 -5.84 -14.72
C THR A 151 0.75 -4.59 -14.65
N LEU A 152 1.41 -3.44 -14.50
CA LEU A 152 0.81 -2.12 -14.65
C LEU A 152 1.33 -1.47 -15.93
N ASP A 153 0.50 -0.64 -16.55
CA ASP A 153 0.94 0.22 -17.65
C ASP A 153 1.45 1.54 -17.04
N LEU A 154 2.77 1.62 -16.86
CA LEU A 154 3.43 2.80 -16.30
C LEU A 154 3.58 3.94 -17.30
N ASP A 155 3.51 3.63 -18.60
CA ASP A 155 3.59 4.61 -19.69
C ASP A 155 2.22 5.20 -20.03
N ALA A 156 1.16 4.73 -19.36
CA ALA A 156 -0.17 5.23 -19.52
C ALA A 156 -0.20 6.75 -19.29
N PRO A 157 -0.96 7.51 -20.11
CA PRO A 157 -1.08 8.94 -19.92
C PRO A 157 -1.56 9.26 -18.50
N GLN A 158 -0.85 10.16 -17.82
CA GLN A 158 -1.34 10.70 -16.55
C GLN A 158 -2.67 11.38 -16.81
N VAL A 159 -3.73 10.84 -16.23
CA VAL A 159 -5.04 11.48 -16.26
C VAL A 159 -4.98 12.66 -15.31
N ARG A 160 -5.23 13.86 -15.85
CA ARG A 160 -5.45 15.05 -15.04
C ARG A 160 -6.70 14.81 -14.22
N LEU A 161 -6.53 14.58 -12.92
CA LEU A 161 -7.66 14.54 -12.02
C LEU A 161 -8.25 15.93 -11.90
N ASP A 162 -9.57 15.94 -11.80
CA ASP A 162 -10.31 17.10 -11.36
C ASP A 162 -10.08 17.22 -9.83
N ASP A 163 -9.22 18.18 -9.45
CA ASP A 163 -8.91 18.54 -8.07
C ASP A 163 -10.05 19.34 -7.40
N SER A 164 -11.14 19.63 -8.13
CA SER A 164 -12.33 20.27 -7.55
C SER A 164 -13.16 19.35 -6.65
N TRP A 165 -12.79 18.07 -6.54
CA TRP A 165 -13.47 17.09 -5.71
C TRP A 165 -12.84 17.02 -4.31
N MET A 166 -13.40 17.78 -3.37
CA MET A 166 -13.15 17.53 -1.94
C MET A 166 -13.79 16.21 -1.53
N LEU A 167 -13.02 15.12 -1.48
CA LEU A 167 -13.42 13.98 -0.65
C LEU A 167 -13.07 14.28 0.81
N THR A 168 -13.93 15.06 1.48
CA THR A 168 -13.79 15.36 2.90
C THR A 168 -14.10 14.10 3.71
N ARG A 169 -13.07 13.44 4.26
CA ARG A 169 -13.26 12.41 5.28
C ARG A 169 -12.67 12.90 6.60
N THR A 170 -13.52 13.10 7.60
CA THR A 170 -13.12 13.44 8.95
C THR A 170 -12.37 12.25 9.55
N VAL A 171 -11.04 12.35 9.63
CA VAL A 171 -10.22 11.46 10.47
C VAL A 171 -10.21 12.07 11.87
N GLY A 172 -10.91 11.43 12.81
CA GLY A 172 -10.97 11.86 14.21
C GLY A 172 -9.58 11.87 14.87
N PRO A 173 -9.41 12.59 16.00
CA PRO A 173 -8.12 13.04 16.49
C PRO A 173 -7.25 11.87 16.96
N LEU A 174 -6.09 11.70 16.33
CA LEU A 174 -4.98 10.94 16.90
C LEU A 174 -4.10 11.89 17.73
N SER A 175 -4.71 12.48 18.76
CA SER A 175 -3.99 12.98 19.91
C SER A 175 -3.59 11.77 20.77
N VAL A 176 -2.32 11.37 20.70
CA VAL A 176 -1.40 11.01 21.80
C VAL A 176 -0.27 10.18 21.19
N ALA A 177 0.81 10.84 20.76
CA ALA A 177 2.18 10.34 20.85
C ALA A 177 3.19 11.39 20.34
N VAL A 178 3.79 12.11 21.29
CA VAL A 178 5.15 12.69 21.28
C VAL A 178 5.34 14.11 20.69
N ASP A 179 5.68 15.02 21.60
CA ASP A 179 6.13 16.41 21.42
C ASP A 179 7.45 16.53 20.61
N ARG A 180 7.37 17.02 19.37
CA ARG A 180 8.23 18.05 18.71
C ARG A 180 8.12 17.96 17.17
N PRO A 181 8.32 19.07 16.44
CA PRO A 181 7.74 19.24 15.11
C PRO A 181 8.56 18.54 14.03
N SER A 182 7.88 17.83 13.12
CA SER A 182 8.38 17.65 11.75
C SER A 182 7.57 18.58 10.83
N PRO A 183 8.20 19.46 10.03
CA PRO A 183 7.48 20.40 9.17
C PRO A 183 7.02 19.79 7.83
N LEU A 184 6.03 20.46 7.24
CA LEU A 184 5.38 20.38 5.90
C LEU A 184 5.64 19.17 4.98
N ILE A 185 4.56 18.55 4.47
CA ILE A 185 4.65 17.47 3.47
C ILE A 185 3.73 17.74 2.27
N GLU A 186 4.33 18.13 1.15
CA GLU A 186 3.74 18.15 -0.19
C GLU A 186 3.75 16.72 -0.76
N ARG A 187 2.66 16.23 -1.38
CA ARG A 187 2.63 14.85 -1.89
C ARG A 187 2.15 14.75 -3.35
N ARG A 188 2.68 13.72 -4.02
CA ARG A 188 2.54 13.44 -5.44
C ARG A 188 1.23 12.75 -5.77
N LEU A 189 0.69 13.12 -6.93
CA LEU A 189 -0.31 12.36 -7.64
C LEU A 189 0.38 11.22 -8.42
N LEU A 190 0.19 9.99 -7.97
CA LEU A 190 0.52 8.82 -8.81
C LEU A 190 -0.76 8.39 -9.51
N THR A 191 -0.82 8.72 -10.80
CA THR A 191 -1.89 8.25 -11.68
C THR A 191 -1.38 7.02 -12.40
N MET A 192 -2.11 5.92 -12.29
CA MET A 192 -1.73 4.69 -12.96
C MET A 192 -2.90 4.02 -13.62
N HIS A 193 -2.62 3.41 -14.77
CA HIS A 193 -3.58 2.62 -15.49
C HIS A 193 -3.29 1.14 -15.31
N ASP A 194 -4.34 0.44 -14.90
CA ASP A 194 -4.40 -0.99 -14.97
C ASP A 194 -5.06 -1.40 -16.31
N PRO A 195 -4.29 -1.90 -17.30
CA PRO A 195 -4.81 -2.22 -18.62
C PRO A 195 -5.77 -3.41 -18.64
N VAL A 196 -5.70 -4.29 -17.65
CA VAL A 196 -6.54 -5.49 -17.57
C VAL A 196 -7.83 -5.20 -16.83
N GLY A 197 -7.78 -4.33 -15.81
CA GLY A 197 -8.96 -3.91 -15.04
C GLY A 197 -9.71 -2.73 -15.68
N GLY A 198 -9.06 -2.00 -16.58
CA GLY A 198 -9.52 -0.69 -17.07
C GLY A 198 -9.57 0.37 -15.96
N VAL A 199 -8.87 0.14 -14.86
CA VAL A 199 -8.99 0.96 -13.65
C VAL A 199 -7.90 2.00 -13.59
N LEU A 200 -8.31 3.25 -13.37
CA LEU A 200 -7.40 4.30 -12.97
C LEU A 200 -7.36 4.36 -11.44
N LEU A 201 -6.17 4.19 -10.87
CA LEU A 201 -5.92 4.56 -9.48
C LEU A 201 -5.18 5.88 -9.45
N ALA A 202 -5.74 6.81 -8.69
CA ALA A 202 -5.07 8.03 -8.37
C ALA A 202 -5.05 8.25 -6.86
N ILE A 203 -3.87 8.59 -6.37
CA ILE A 203 -3.64 8.83 -4.96
C ILE A 203 -3.16 10.25 -4.82
N GLU A 204 -3.99 11.07 -4.19
CA GLU A 204 -3.63 12.39 -3.76
C GLU A 204 -3.42 12.37 -2.25
N GLN A 205 -2.39 13.07 -1.81
CA GLN A 205 -2.11 13.21 -0.41
C GLN A 205 -1.70 14.68 -0.16
N GLN A 206 -2.13 15.31 0.94
CA GLN A 206 -1.74 16.70 1.25
C GLN A 206 -1.46 16.90 2.75
N THR A 207 -0.39 17.63 3.14
CA THR A 207 -0.17 18.05 4.55
C THR A 207 0.59 19.36 4.72
N THR A 208 0.05 20.24 5.57
CA THR A 208 0.63 21.53 5.98
C THR A 208 0.53 21.68 7.51
N PHE A 209 1.45 22.42 8.15
CA PHE A 209 1.44 22.64 9.60
C PHE A 209 1.33 24.13 9.99
N GLY A 210 0.27 24.44 10.76
CA GLY A 210 -0.28 25.73 11.23
C GLY A 210 -1.75 25.53 11.65
N HIS A 211 -2.50 26.54 12.14
CA HIS A 211 -3.82 26.39 12.81
C HIS A 211 -5.02 25.93 11.95
N GLU A 212 -4.81 24.96 11.07
CA GLU A 212 -5.65 23.81 10.76
C GLU A 212 -5.32 23.39 9.33
N GLN A 213 -4.94 22.12 9.16
CA GLN A 213 -5.18 21.44 7.90
C GLN A 213 -5.21 19.92 8.10
N THR A 214 -6.18 19.30 7.42
CA THR A 214 -6.65 17.93 7.58
C THR A 214 -5.89 17.00 6.64
N VAL A 215 -5.55 15.81 7.11
CA VAL A 215 -4.97 14.75 6.26
C VAL A 215 -6.09 14.12 5.44
N VAL A 216 -6.03 14.31 4.12
CA VAL A 216 -6.86 13.56 3.17
C VAL A 216 -5.92 12.69 2.34
N SER A 217 -6.08 11.38 2.47
CA SER A 217 -5.62 10.43 1.44
C SER A 217 -6.86 10.10 0.62
N SER A 218 -6.94 10.60 -0.61
CA SER A 218 -8.00 10.22 -1.53
C SER A 218 -7.46 9.07 -2.39
N ILE A 219 -8.18 7.95 -2.40
CA ILE A 219 -7.96 6.86 -3.35
C ILE A 219 -9.14 6.92 -4.31
N GLN A 220 -8.91 7.45 -5.50
CA GLN A 220 -9.92 7.45 -6.56
C GLN A 220 -9.68 6.24 -7.45
N VAL A 221 -10.71 5.39 -7.55
CA VAL A 221 -10.74 4.22 -8.43
C VAL A 221 -11.80 4.49 -9.48
N THR A 222 -11.40 4.85 -10.69
CA THR A 222 -12.33 5.07 -11.80
C THR A 222 -12.36 3.80 -12.66
N ARG A 223 -13.54 3.17 -12.76
CA ARG A 223 -13.78 2.07 -13.71
C ARG A 223 -14.27 2.65 -15.05
N PRO A 224 -13.96 2.03 -16.20
CA PRO A 224 -14.55 2.44 -17.46
C PRO A 224 -16.07 2.25 -17.36
N ALA A 225 -16.85 3.16 -17.94
CA ALA A 225 -18.26 2.92 -18.15
C ALA A 225 -18.40 1.70 -19.09
N SER A 226 -18.94 0.62 -18.56
CA SER A 226 -19.35 -0.58 -19.33
C SER A 226 -20.42 -0.25 -20.36
#